data_AF-A0A9Q3K5H3-F1
#
_entry.id   AF-A0A9Q3K5H3-F1
#
_cell.length_a   1.000
_cell.length_b   1.000
_cell.length_c   1.000
_cell.angle_alpha   90.00
_cell.angle_beta   90.00
_cell.angle_gamma   90.00
#
_symmetry.space_group_name_H-M   'P 1'
#
loop_
_entity.id
_entity.type
_entity.pdbx_description
1 polymer ?
#
loop_
_entity_poly.entity_id
_entity_poly.type
_entity_poly.pdbx_seq_one_letter_code
_entity_poly.pdbx_strand_id
1 'polypeptide(L)'
;MDLPPLSFHASLVEQWDEEEEPEEIETVLKVVPPVYHKYLDVFSKVKAEKLPPHRACDHHIELEGLLPPKKDGGLCLCVEYRKLNAVTRKNRYPLPPMNQLLTVFNGATIFSKIELRGAYNLLRIQEGDEHLTAFRTKYGS
;
A
#
# COMPACT_ATOMS: atom_id res chain seq x y z
N MET A 1 48.66 14.32 24.41
CA MET A 1 47.27 13.90 24.70
C MET A 1 46.61 13.81 23.35
N ASP A 2 46.79 12.66 22.70
CA ASP A 2 46.40 12.45 21.32
C ASP A 2 45.10 11.64 21.31
N LEU A 3 44.05 12.27 20.77
CA LEU A 3 42.76 11.63 20.53
C LEU A 3 42.93 10.58 19.42
N PRO A 4 42.39 9.36 19.58
CA PRO A 4 42.37 8.40 18.49
C PRO A 4 41.36 8.84 17.41
N PRO A 5 41.60 8.51 16.13
CA PRO A 5 40.65 8.81 15.07
C PRO A 5 39.38 7.98 15.27
N LEU A 6 38.22 8.64 15.17
CA LEU A 6 36.91 8.00 15.15
C LEU A 6 36.85 7.04 13.95
N SER A 7 36.92 5.74 14.23
CA SER A 7 36.48 4.72 13.29
C SER A 7 34.96 4.83 13.17
N PHE A 8 34.49 5.35 12.04
CA PHE A 8 33.10 5.15 11.64
C PHE A 8 32.95 3.66 11.34
N HIS A 9 32.49 2.91 12.33
CA HIS A 9 31.95 1.57 12.12
C HIS A 9 30.69 1.74 11.27
N ALA A 10 30.87 1.60 9.95
CA ALA A 10 29.79 1.34 9.03
C ALA A 10 29.22 -0.04 9.35
N SER A 11 28.23 -0.09 10.23
CA SER A 11 27.48 -1.31 10.50
C SER A 11 26.16 -0.97 11.17
N LEU A 12 25.13 -0.65 10.38
CA LEU A 12 23.75 -1.15 10.56
C LEU A 12 22.84 -0.72 9.40
N VAL A 13 23.17 -1.15 8.18
CA VAL A 13 22.19 -1.26 7.09
C VAL A 13 22.40 -2.62 6.44
N GLU A 14 22.19 -3.67 7.22
CA GLU A 14 22.00 -5.01 6.68
C GLU A 14 20.61 -5.45 7.08
N GLN A 15 19.69 -5.31 6.15
CA GLN A 15 18.97 -6.43 5.53
C GLN A 15 17.93 -5.83 4.59
N TRP A 16 17.45 -6.65 3.65
CA TRP A 16 16.50 -6.33 2.58
C TRP A 16 17.12 -5.81 1.28
N ASP A 17 18.12 -6.53 0.79
CA ASP A 17 18.34 -6.68 -0.65
C ASP A 17 17.46 -7.82 -1.15
N GLU A 18 16.21 -7.52 -1.49
CA GLU A 18 15.56 -8.29 -2.57
C GLU A 18 16.22 -7.77 -3.85
N GLU A 19 17.15 -8.54 -4.39
CA GLU A 19 17.78 -8.26 -5.69
C GLU A 19 16.68 -8.12 -6.75
N GLU A 20 16.47 -6.89 -7.21
CA GLU A 20 15.63 -6.63 -8.38
C GLU A 20 16.33 -7.24 -9.59
N GLU A 21 15.63 -8.14 -10.30
CA GLU A 21 16.14 -8.78 -11.51
C GLU A 21 16.62 -7.69 -12.50
N PRO A 22 17.88 -7.73 -12.96
CA PRO A 22 18.49 -6.65 -13.73
C PRO A 22 17.75 -6.35 -15.05
N GLU A 23 17.04 -7.33 -15.60
CA GLU A 23 16.19 -7.18 -16.78
C GLU A 23 15.01 -6.22 -16.54
N GLU A 24 14.43 -6.22 -15.33
CA GLU A 24 13.28 -5.38 -15.00
C GLU A 24 13.70 -3.91 -14.84
N ILE A 25 14.86 -3.64 -14.22
CA ILE A 25 15.43 -2.29 -14.08
C ILE A 25 15.74 -1.66 -15.44
N GLU A 26 16.33 -2.43 -16.35
CA GLU A 26 16.67 -1.94 -17.70
C GLU A 26 15.40 -1.60 -18.52
N THR A 27 14.35 -2.41 -18.39
CA THR A 27 13.06 -2.11 -19.05
C THR A 27 12.41 -0.85 -18.49
N VAL A 28 12.44 -0.65 -17.16
CA VAL A 28 11.89 0.54 -16.51
C VAL A 28 12.68 1.79 -16.91
N LEU A 29 14.01 1.73 -16.95
CA LEU A 29 14.87 2.85 -17.37
C LEU A 29 14.61 3.31 -18.81
N LYS A 30 14.25 2.39 -19.71
CA LYS A 30 13.92 2.69 -21.11
C LYS A 30 12.56 3.36 -21.28
N VAL A 31 11.60 3.03 -20.42
CA VAL A 31 10.22 3.55 -20.50
C VAL A 31 10.07 4.86 -19.72
N VAL A 32 10.76 4.99 -18.58
CA VAL A 32 10.63 6.13 -17.68
C VAL A 32 11.48 7.30 -18.17
N PRO A 33 10.90 8.50 -18.42
CA PRO A 33 11.67 9.67 -18.84
C PRO A 33 12.78 10.04 -17.84
N PRO A 34 13.92 10.61 -18.29
CA PRO A 34 15.09 10.89 -17.43
C PRO A 34 14.78 11.76 -16.20
N VAL A 35 13.79 12.65 -16.30
CA VAL A 35 13.35 13.53 -15.20
C VAL A 35 12.83 12.73 -13.99
N TYR A 36 12.31 11.51 -14.23
CA TYR A 36 11.77 10.63 -13.20
C TYR A 36 12.77 9.58 -12.72
N HIS A 37 14.01 9.56 -13.22
CA HIS A 37 15.03 8.57 -12.82
C HIS A 37 15.41 8.67 -11.33
N LYS A 38 15.16 9.82 -10.68
CA LYS A 38 15.30 9.94 -9.22
C LYS A 38 14.27 9.14 -8.40
N TYR A 39 13.24 8.59 -9.05
CA TYR A 39 12.13 7.85 -8.41
C TYR A 39 11.99 6.43 -8.96
N LEU A 40 13.06 5.84 -9.49
CA LEU A 40 13.01 4.49 -10.07
C LEU A 40 12.56 3.44 -9.05
N ASP A 41 12.87 3.67 -7.77
CA ASP A 41 12.40 2.86 -6.64
C ASP A 41 10.87 2.79 -6.53
N VAL A 42 10.15 3.84 -6.94
CA VAL A 42 8.68 3.87 -6.96
C VAL A 42 8.10 3.00 -8.08
N PHE A 43 8.86 2.80 -9.16
CA PHE A 43 8.45 1.94 -10.27
C PHE A 43 8.83 0.47 -10.07
N SER A 44 9.54 0.15 -8.99
CA SER A 44 9.84 -1.22 -8.59
C SER A 44 8.57 -1.94 -8.16
N LYS A 45 8.26 -3.02 -8.89
CA LYS A 45 7.12 -3.87 -8.57
C LYS A 45 7.32 -4.57 -7.23
N VAL A 46 8.52 -5.11 -6.99
CA VAL A 46 8.86 -5.82 -5.75
C VAL A 46 8.65 -4.92 -4.53
N LYS A 47 9.18 -3.70 -4.55
CA LYS A 47 9.00 -2.74 -3.45
C LYS A 47 7.54 -2.31 -3.27
N ALA A 48 6.78 -2.17 -4.35
CA ALA A 48 5.37 -1.83 -4.30
C ALA A 48 4.49 -2.98 -3.77
N GLU A 49 4.92 -4.24 -3.90
CA GLU A 49 4.20 -5.41 -3.41
C GLU A 49 4.44 -5.70 -1.92
N LYS A 50 5.56 -5.24 -1.39
CA LYS A 50 5.94 -5.43 0.02
C LYS A 50 5.04 -4.62 0.95
N LEU A 51 4.44 -5.31 1.92
CA LEU A 51 3.62 -4.65 2.94
C LEU A 51 4.51 -3.81 3.88
N PRO A 52 3.97 -2.73 4.47
CA PRO A 52 4.64 -2.02 5.54
C PRO A 52 5.02 -2.97 6.68
N PRO A 53 6.11 -2.68 7.42
CA PRO A 53 6.54 -3.53 8.52
C PRO A 53 5.42 -3.68 9.56
N HIS A 54 5.34 -4.87 10.13
CA HIS A 54 4.38 -5.21 11.18
C HIS A 54 4.49 -4.25 12.37
N ARG A 55 3.34 -3.85 12.92
CA ARG A 55 3.28 -2.96 14.08
C ARG A 55 3.21 -3.77 15.37
N ALA A 56 3.47 -3.11 16.50
CA ALA A 56 3.40 -3.73 17.83
C ALA A 56 2.00 -4.30 18.18
N CYS A 57 0.95 -3.87 17.47
CA CYS A 57 -0.44 -4.28 17.67
C CYS A 57 -1.05 -5.01 16.46
N ASP A 58 -0.25 -5.81 15.75
CA ASP A 58 -0.77 -6.65 14.68
C ASP A 58 -1.41 -7.91 15.24
N HIS A 59 -2.72 -8.04 15.05
CA HIS A 59 -3.47 -9.23 15.42
C HIS A 59 -3.51 -10.19 14.23
N HIS A 60 -2.95 -11.38 14.40
CA HIS A 60 -3.11 -12.46 13.42
C HIS A 60 -4.54 -12.98 13.46
N ILE A 61 -5.19 -13.03 12.29
CA ILE A 61 -6.53 -13.59 12.15
C ILE A 61 -6.43 -14.83 11.25
N GLU A 62 -6.67 -15.99 11.83
CA GLU A 62 -6.80 -17.22 11.07
C GLU A 62 -8.11 -17.22 10.28
N LEU A 63 -7.99 -17.37 8.98
CA LEU A 63 -9.11 -17.39 8.05
C LEU A 63 -9.51 -18.86 7.79
N GLU A 64 -10.65 -19.29 8.35
CA GLU A 64 -11.23 -20.62 8.08
C GLU A 64 -12.20 -20.59 6.86
N GLY A 65 -12.43 -21.77 6.25
CA GLY A 65 -13.05 -21.99 4.93
C GLY A 65 -14.51 -21.57 4.68
N LEU A 66 -15.05 -20.61 5.44
CA LEU A 66 -16.35 -19.96 5.19
C LEU A 66 -16.23 -18.63 4.43
N LEU A 67 -15.01 -18.25 4.04
CA LEU A 67 -14.77 -17.01 3.31
C LEU A 67 -14.88 -17.21 1.79
N PRO A 68 -15.33 -16.18 1.05
CA PRO A 68 -15.36 -16.24 -0.40
C PRO A 68 -13.96 -16.47 -0.97
N PRO A 69 -13.81 -17.41 -1.91
CA PRO A 69 -12.54 -17.64 -2.58
C PRO A 69 -12.25 -16.50 -3.55
N LYS A 70 -10.99 -16.09 -3.58
CA LYS A 70 -10.43 -15.24 -4.63
C LYS A 70 -10.11 -16.08 -5.87
N LYS A 71 -9.92 -15.42 -7.00
CA LYS A 71 -9.57 -16.06 -8.29
C LYS A 71 -8.21 -16.77 -8.25
N ASP A 72 -7.30 -16.33 -7.39
CA ASP A 72 -5.97 -16.89 -7.16
C ASP A 72 -5.97 -18.06 -6.14
N GLY A 73 -7.16 -18.48 -5.66
CA GLY A 73 -7.31 -19.57 -4.69
C GLY A 73 -7.16 -19.14 -3.22
N GLY A 74 -6.82 -17.88 -2.94
CA GLY A 74 -6.79 -17.33 -1.58
C GLY A 74 -8.19 -17.08 -1.01
N LEU A 75 -8.27 -16.78 0.29
CA LEU A 75 -9.53 -16.38 0.94
C LEU A 75 -9.64 -14.85 1.02
N CYS A 76 -10.87 -14.34 0.98
CA CYS A 76 -11.17 -12.91 1.18
C CYS A 76 -12.02 -12.70 2.44
N LEU A 77 -11.46 -12.05 3.45
CA LEU A 77 -12.24 -11.63 4.63
C LEU A 77 -13.19 -10.49 4.24
N CYS A 78 -14.49 -10.77 4.23
CA CYS A 78 -15.53 -9.77 4.00
C CYS A 78 -16.30 -9.53 5.29
N VAL A 79 -16.10 -8.36 5.89
CA VAL A 79 -16.83 -7.95 7.10
C VAL A 79 -18.14 -7.27 6.70
N GLU A 80 -19.25 -7.70 7.30
CA GLU A 80 -20.60 -7.22 6.97
C GLU A 80 -20.92 -5.89 7.67
N TYR A 81 -20.54 -4.77 7.04
CA TYR A 81 -20.77 -3.42 7.55
C TYR A 81 -22.09 -2.76 7.08
N ARG A 82 -23.03 -3.45 6.42
CA ARG A 82 -24.26 -2.78 5.91
C ARG A 82 -25.04 -2.03 6.99
N LYS A 83 -25.17 -2.60 8.19
CA LYS A 83 -25.86 -1.95 9.32
C LYS A 83 -25.12 -0.71 9.79
N LEU A 84 -23.80 -0.79 9.91
CA LEU A 84 -22.95 0.35 10.26
C LEU A 84 -23.05 1.45 9.18
N ASN A 85 -22.89 1.08 7.91
CA ASN A 85 -22.97 1.99 6.76
C ASN A 85 -24.33 2.71 6.64
N ALA A 86 -25.41 2.13 7.17
CA ALA A 86 -26.73 2.74 7.19
C ALA A 86 -26.84 3.88 8.23
N VAL A 87 -26.11 3.79 9.35
CA VAL A 87 -26.10 4.80 10.41
C VAL A 87 -24.94 5.81 10.26
N THR A 88 -23.88 5.45 9.55
CA THR A 88 -22.73 6.33 9.31
C THR A 88 -23.10 7.51 8.40
N ARG A 89 -22.68 8.72 8.78
CA ARG A 89 -22.82 9.92 7.95
C ARG A 89 -22.03 9.75 6.65
N LYS A 90 -22.72 9.80 5.52
CA LYS A 90 -22.09 9.67 4.19
C LYS A 90 -21.24 10.91 3.88
N ASN A 91 -19.94 10.72 3.68
CA ASN A 91 -19.06 11.75 3.14
C ASN A 91 -19.28 11.85 1.62
N ARG A 92 -20.03 12.86 1.17
CA ARG A 92 -20.31 13.12 -0.25
C ARG A 92 -19.23 14.01 -0.86
N TYR A 93 -18.00 13.50 -0.91
CA TYR A 93 -16.94 14.21 -1.62
C TYR A 93 -17.29 14.30 -3.12
N PRO A 94 -17.23 15.49 -3.74
CA PRO A 94 -17.59 15.65 -5.14
C PRO A 94 -16.51 15.00 -6.01
N LEU A 95 -16.81 13.81 -6.54
CA LEU A 95 -15.99 13.19 -7.57
C LEU A 95 -16.34 13.83 -8.93
N PRO A 96 -15.36 14.40 -9.65
CA PRO A 96 -15.63 14.99 -10.95
C PRO A 96 -16.11 13.93 -11.94
N PRO A 97 -17.03 14.27 -12.86
CA PRO A 97 -17.44 13.37 -13.92
C PRO A 97 -16.27 13.05 -14.86
N MET A 98 -16.27 11.84 -15.43
CA MET A 98 -15.18 11.34 -16.26
C MET A 98 -14.82 12.28 -17.43
N ASN A 99 -15.81 12.90 -18.07
CA ASN A 99 -15.58 13.83 -19.19
C ASN A 99 -14.75 15.05 -18.79
N GLN A 100 -14.92 15.56 -17.57
CA GLN A 100 -14.12 16.69 -17.07
C GLN A 100 -12.67 16.27 -16.83
N LEU A 101 -12.45 15.08 -16.24
CA LEU A 101 -11.11 14.53 -16.05
C LEU A 101 -10.38 14.34 -17.39
N LEU A 102 -11.06 13.78 -18.40
CA LEU A 102 -10.47 13.56 -19.73
C LEU A 102 -10.09 14.86 -20.45
N THR A 103 -10.81 15.95 -20.21
CA THR A 103 -10.48 17.24 -20.81
C THR A 103 -9.16 17.79 -20.27
N VAL A 104 -8.84 17.56 -19.00
CA VAL A 104 -7.55 17.96 -18.39
C VAL A 104 -6.39 17.20 -19.01
N PHE A 105 -6.63 15.98 -19.48
CA PHE A 105 -5.64 15.13 -20.15
C PHE A 105 -5.47 15.43 -21.65
N ASN A 106 -6.26 16.35 -22.21
CA ASN A 106 -6.20 16.64 -23.64
C ASN A 106 -4.85 17.24 -24.05
N GLY A 107 -4.21 16.64 -25.05
CA GLY A 107 -2.88 17.05 -25.52
C GLY A 107 -1.70 16.43 -24.77
N ALA A 108 -1.95 15.63 -23.72
CA ALA A 108 -0.88 14.84 -23.10
C ALA A 108 -0.49 13.67 -24.02
N THR A 109 0.83 13.45 -24.17
CA THR A 109 1.40 12.38 -25.00
C THR A 109 1.88 11.19 -24.17
N ILE A 110 2.15 11.41 -22.88
CA ILE A 110 2.63 10.39 -21.95
C ILE A 110 1.68 10.36 -20.76
N PHE A 111 1.23 9.16 -20.42
CA PHE A 111 0.37 8.90 -19.27
C PHE A 111 1.09 7.99 -18.29
N SER A 112 1.11 8.37 -17.02
CA SER A 112 1.51 7.50 -15.92
C SER A 112 0.31 7.24 -15.01
N LYS A 113 0.20 6.02 -14.53
CA LYS A 113 -0.84 5.61 -13.58
C LYS A 113 -0.15 5.15 -12.30
N ILE A 114 -0.57 5.71 -11.18
CA ILE A 114 -0.13 5.29 -9.86
C ILE A 114 -1.31 4.60 -9.20
N GLU A 115 -1.09 3.36 -8.75
CA GLU A 115 -2.08 2.61 -7.98
C GLU A 115 -1.57 2.41 -6.56
N LEU A 116 -2.41 2.73 -5.57
CA LEU A 116 -2.11 2.49 -4.16
C LEU A 116 -2.69 1.13 -3.75
N ARG A 117 -1.84 0.11 -3.70
CA ARG A 117 -2.26 -1.24 -3.24
C ARG A 117 -2.63 -1.17 -1.76
N GLY A 118 -3.82 -1.68 -1.42
CA GLY A 118 -4.29 -1.67 -0.02
C GLY A 118 -4.51 -0.28 0.56
N ALA A 119 -4.80 0.75 -0.26
CA ALA A 119 -4.89 2.15 0.16
C ALA A 119 -5.74 2.39 1.42
N TYR A 120 -6.85 1.65 1.56
CA TYR A 120 -7.73 1.74 2.73
C TYR A 120 -7.02 1.40 4.04
N ASN A 121 -6.06 0.47 4.03
CA ASN A 121 -5.32 0.04 5.22
C ASN A 121 -4.20 1.02 5.61
N LEU A 122 -3.83 1.93 4.71
CA LEU A 122 -2.88 3.02 4.99
C LEU A 122 -3.54 4.14 5.79
N LEU A 123 -4.86 4.29 5.67
CA LEU A 123 -5.64 5.26 6.43
C LEU A 123 -5.98 4.69 7.80
N ARG A 124 -5.73 5.47 8.85
CA ARG A 124 -6.15 5.12 10.20
C ARG A 124 -7.59 5.54 10.42
N ILE A 125 -8.31 4.73 11.17
CA ILE A 125 -9.59 5.14 11.75
C ILE A 125 -9.31 6.27 12.75
N GLN A 126 -10.24 7.21 12.84
CA GLN A 126 -10.13 8.32 13.78
C GLN A 126 -10.07 7.80 15.21
N GLU A 127 -9.23 8.42 16.03
CA GLU A 127 -9.10 8.08 17.45
C GLU A 127 -10.45 8.23 18.17
N GLY A 128 -10.90 7.17 18.84
CA GLY A 128 -12.21 7.07 19.50
C GLY A 128 -13.26 6.32 18.68
N ASP A 129 -13.13 6.24 17.36
CA ASP A 129 -14.10 5.57 16.47
C ASP A 129 -13.69 4.13 16.10
N GLU A 130 -12.55 3.64 16.57
CA GLU A 130 -12.03 2.31 16.20
C GLU A 130 -13.02 1.20 16.54
N HIS A 131 -13.67 1.31 17.71
CA HIS A 131 -14.66 0.36 18.20
C HIS A 131 -15.88 0.21 17.29
N LEU A 132 -16.19 1.22 16.46
CA LEU A 132 -17.31 1.16 15.50
C LEU A 132 -17.05 0.13 14.39
N THR A 133 -15.78 -0.17 14.11
CA THR A 133 -15.36 -1.14 13.10
C THR A 133 -15.01 -2.51 13.68
N ALA A 134 -15.24 -2.71 14.99
CA ALA A 134 -15.02 -4.01 15.61
C ALA A 134 -15.91 -5.08 14.96
N PHE A 135 -15.34 -6.27 14.78
CA PHE A 135 -16.04 -7.44 14.27
C PHE A 135 -15.67 -8.66 15.09
N ARG A 136 -16.57 -9.63 15.15
CA ARG A 136 -16.37 -10.86 15.91
C ARG A 136 -15.94 -11.98 14.97
N THR A 137 -14.94 -12.74 15.37
CA THR A 137 -14.56 -14.00 14.73
C THR A 137 -15.10 -15.16 15.56
N LYS A 138 -14.99 -16.38 15.06
CA LYS A 138 -15.45 -17.59 15.77
C LYS A 138 -14.75 -17.76 17.14
N TYR A 139 -13.51 -17.33 17.25
CA TYR A 139 -12.66 -17.51 18.43
C TYR A 139 -12.30 -16.20 19.14
N GLY A 140 -12.80 -15.05 18.67
CA GLY A 140 -12.43 -13.73 19.20
C GLY A 140 -13.58 -12.72 19.16
N SER A 141 -13.58 -11.83 20.16
CA SER A 141 -14.50 -10.70 20.31
C SER A 141 -13.76 -9.37 20.34
#